data_AF-A0A7W7VD82-F1
#
_entry.id   AF-A0A7W7VD82-F1
#
_cell.length_a   1.000
_cell.length_b   1.000
_cell.length_c   1.000
_cell.angle_alpha   90.00
_cell.angle_beta   90.00
_cell.angle_gamma   90.00
#
_symmetry.space_group_name_H-M   'P 1'
#
loop_
_entity.id
_entity.type
_entity.pdbx_description
1 polymer ?
#
loop_
_entity_poly.entity_id
_entity_poly.type
_entity_poly.pdbx_seq_one_letter_code
_entity_poly.pdbx_strand_id
1 'polypeptide(L)'
;MVRADGELRLEVTAGADALHDPRTFAVPVSAAHLEVIGDDLTRHLLLWSAILPLCSAAGIRGPLDQHAAVALLDPILFGTPDDVESLFLGIPWDRRRLVAQGADIALLERGEIFAALRSATVESDWHRVQTYDADRGRARRGVRLTPLDAALLRYTGRYLHCGRLPTREPDAVDPDLLPEVMRVIAIAEQACAGMRLSSDRRRGRSAVKEDRGWKRIEEKVDRAVRRAYPDLVDDAVRTVSFLMCSEAAARARTT
;
A
#
# COMPACT_ATOMS: atom_id res chain seq x y z
N MET A 1 -3.30 17.27 -21.90
CA MET A 1 -4.35 18.00 -22.65
C MET A 1 -3.83 18.26 -24.04
N VAL A 2 -4.66 18.03 -25.05
CA VAL A 2 -4.28 18.17 -26.46
C VAL A 2 -5.43 18.86 -27.19
N ARG A 3 -5.09 19.73 -28.17
CA ARG A 3 -6.07 20.24 -29.13
C ARG A 3 -6.13 19.26 -30.30
N ALA A 4 -7.25 18.58 -30.47
CA ALA A 4 -7.48 17.62 -31.54
C ALA A 4 -8.70 18.06 -32.36
N ASP A 5 -8.56 18.14 -33.68
CA ASP A 5 -9.64 18.52 -34.60
C ASP A 5 -10.31 19.87 -34.28
N GLY A 6 -9.57 20.80 -33.67
CA GLY A 6 -10.07 22.12 -33.26
C GLY A 6 -10.69 22.17 -31.86
N GLU A 7 -10.98 21.02 -31.25
CA GLU A 7 -11.56 20.89 -29.91
C GLU A 7 -10.49 20.70 -28.83
N LEU A 8 -10.74 21.27 -27.64
CA LEU A 8 -9.90 21.04 -26.47
C LEU A 8 -10.28 19.71 -25.83
N ARG A 9 -9.30 18.81 -25.66
CA ARG A 9 -9.51 17.50 -25.04
C ARG A 9 -8.65 17.30 -23.80
N LEU A 10 -9.28 16.80 -22.74
CA LEU A 10 -8.59 16.29 -21.57
C LEU A 10 -8.24 14.83 -21.83
N GLU A 11 -6.93 14.58 -21.86
CA GLU A 11 -6.38 13.23 -21.98
C GLU A 11 -6.02 12.70 -20.59
N VAL A 12 -6.71 11.65 -20.16
CA VAL A 12 -6.42 10.95 -18.91
C VAL A 12 -6.00 9.53 -19.24
N THR A 13 -4.71 9.25 -19.03
CA THR A 13 -4.16 7.92 -19.22
C THR A 13 -4.28 7.11 -17.93
N ALA A 14 -4.86 5.92 -18.02
CA ALA A 14 -4.81 4.95 -16.93
C ALA A 14 -4.90 3.51 -17.40
N GLY A 15 -3.96 2.70 -16.91
CA GLY A 15 -3.81 1.30 -17.29
C GLY A 15 -3.19 1.12 -18.67
N ALA A 16 -3.09 -0.14 -19.07
CA ALA A 16 -2.62 -0.56 -20.37
C ALA A 16 -3.60 -1.56 -20.98
N ASP A 17 -3.71 -1.60 -22.29
CA ASP A 17 -4.50 -2.59 -22.99
C ASP A 17 -3.78 -3.96 -23.08
N ALA A 18 -4.35 -4.88 -23.84
CA ALA A 18 -3.77 -6.21 -24.05
C ALA A 18 -2.41 -6.20 -24.75
N LEU A 19 -2.04 -5.11 -25.43
CA LEU A 19 -0.77 -4.93 -26.14
C LEU A 19 0.24 -4.12 -25.32
N HIS A 20 -0.08 -3.79 -24.07
CA HIS A 20 0.67 -2.90 -23.20
C HIS A 20 0.67 -1.43 -23.63
N ASP A 21 -0.24 -1.03 -24.52
CA ASP A 21 -0.40 0.37 -24.91
C ASP A 21 -1.21 1.13 -23.85
N PRO A 22 -0.85 2.40 -23.53
CA PRO A 22 -1.58 3.17 -22.54
C PRO A 22 -3.02 3.42 -22.96
N ARG A 23 -3.97 3.18 -22.05
CA ARG A 23 -5.38 3.49 -22.32
C ARG A 23 -5.67 4.94 -21.92
N THR A 24 -6.15 5.73 -22.87
CA THR A 24 -6.38 7.17 -22.67
C THR A 24 -7.84 7.53 -22.90
N PHE A 25 -8.50 8.10 -21.88
CA PHE A 25 -9.73 8.86 -22.06
C PHE A 25 -9.40 10.16 -22.78
N ALA A 26 -10.21 10.54 -23.75
CA ALA A 26 -10.07 11.78 -24.49
C ALA A 26 -11.44 12.47 -24.49
N VAL A 27 -11.72 13.19 -23.41
CA VAL A 27 -13.03 13.83 -23.21
C VAL A 27 -12.98 15.29 -23.67
N PRO A 28 -14.03 15.77 -24.34
CA PRO A 28 -14.13 17.18 -24.69
C PRO A 28 -14.21 18.04 -23.42
N VAL A 29 -13.49 19.16 -23.41
CA VAL A 29 -13.51 20.11 -22.30
C VAL A 29 -13.69 21.53 -22.82
N SER A 30 -14.39 22.36 -22.04
CA SER A 30 -14.53 23.78 -22.33
C SER A 30 -13.31 24.58 -21.82
N ALA A 31 -13.20 25.84 -22.22
CA ALA A 31 -12.21 26.74 -21.64
C ALA A 31 -12.42 26.94 -20.12
N ALA A 32 -13.68 26.92 -19.66
CA ALA A 32 -13.99 27.02 -18.22
C ALA A 32 -13.55 25.77 -17.46
N HIS A 33 -13.67 24.57 -18.06
CA HIS A 33 -13.10 23.35 -17.45
C HIS A 33 -11.58 23.46 -17.29
N LEU A 34 -10.91 24.01 -18.31
CA LEU A 34 -9.46 24.17 -18.31
C LEU A 34 -8.98 25.08 -17.18
N GLU A 35 -9.64 26.21 -16.98
CA GLU A 35 -9.32 27.18 -15.92
C GLU A 35 -9.37 26.51 -14.54
N VAL A 36 -10.48 25.82 -14.24
CA VAL A 36 -10.61 25.11 -12.95
C VAL A 36 -9.56 24.01 -12.80
N ILE A 37 -9.30 23.22 -13.84
CA ILE A 37 -8.30 22.15 -13.78
C ILE A 37 -6.89 22.71 -13.55
N GLY A 38 -6.59 23.90 -14.10
CA GLY A 38 -5.29 24.55 -13.95
C GLY A 38 -5.09 25.18 -12.57
N ASP A 39 -6.15 25.79 -12.02
CA ASP A 39 -6.04 26.66 -10.84
C ASP A 39 -6.53 26.01 -9.54
N ASP A 40 -7.33 24.94 -9.62
CA ASP A 40 -7.86 24.21 -8.47
C ASP A 40 -7.34 22.77 -8.45
N LEU A 41 -6.23 22.58 -7.73
CA LEU A 41 -5.62 21.26 -7.50
C LEU A 41 -6.62 20.27 -6.89
N THR A 42 -7.47 20.70 -5.96
CA THR A 42 -8.43 19.82 -5.30
C THR A 42 -9.40 19.23 -6.32
N ARG A 43 -10.01 20.08 -7.14
CA ARG A 43 -10.94 19.63 -8.19
C ARG A 43 -10.25 18.80 -9.27
N HIS A 44 -9.03 19.15 -9.65
CA HIS A 44 -8.22 18.34 -10.55
C HIS A 44 -8.00 16.92 -10.01
N LEU A 45 -7.58 16.79 -8.74
CA LEU A 45 -7.33 15.49 -8.11
C LEU A 45 -8.61 14.66 -7.96
N LEU A 46 -9.73 15.31 -7.63
CA LEU A 46 -11.03 14.66 -7.56
C LEU A 46 -11.45 14.10 -8.91
N LEU A 47 -11.39 14.91 -9.96
CA LEU A 47 -11.72 14.48 -11.30
C LEU A 47 -10.85 13.28 -11.73
N TRP A 48 -9.54 13.35 -11.49
CA TRP A 48 -8.66 12.24 -11.81
C TRP A 48 -9.03 10.98 -11.01
N SER A 49 -9.27 11.10 -9.71
CA SER A 49 -9.63 9.96 -8.85
C SER A 49 -10.94 9.28 -9.28
N ALA A 50 -11.91 10.04 -9.83
CA ALA A 50 -13.19 9.52 -10.29
C ALA A 50 -13.13 8.87 -11.68
N ILE A 51 -12.22 9.32 -12.55
CA ILE A 51 -12.05 8.74 -13.90
C ILE A 51 -11.31 7.39 -13.86
N LEU A 52 -10.34 7.21 -12.94
CA LEU A 52 -9.50 5.99 -12.89
C LEU A 52 -10.29 4.66 -12.80
N PRO A 53 -11.35 4.55 -11.97
CA PRO A 53 -12.17 3.34 -11.94
C PRO A 53 -12.86 3.00 -13.26
N LEU A 54 -13.19 4.00 -14.10
CA LEU A 54 -13.79 3.75 -15.41
C LEU A 54 -12.81 3.00 -16.34
N CYS A 55 -11.51 3.31 -16.26
CA CYS A 55 -10.48 2.52 -16.96
C CYS A 55 -10.42 1.09 -16.43
N SER A 56 -10.48 0.92 -15.11
CA SER A 56 -10.44 -0.41 -14.49
C SER A 56 -11.65 -1.27 -14.87
N ALA A 57 -12.84 -0.66 -14.93
CA ALA A 57 -14.07 -1.33 -15.35
C ALA A 57 -14.04 -1.77 -16.81
N ALA A 58 -13.43 -0.97 -17.70
CA ALA A 58 -13.20 -1.34 -19.09
C ALA A 58 -12.18 -2.48 -19.25
N GLY A 59 -11.37 -2.77 -18.23
CA GLY A 59 -10.33 -3.80 -18.26
C GLY A 59 -9.30 -3.56 -19.36
N ILE A 60 -8.71 -4.64 -19.89
CA ILE A 60 -7.69 -4.57 -20.95
C ILE A 60 -8.27 -4.61 -22.38
N ARG A 61 -9.59 -4.84 -22.53
CA ARG A 61 -10.25 -5.09 -23.84
C ARG A 61 -11.59 -4.37 -24.03
N GLY A 62 -12.29 -4.00 -22.98
CA GLY A 62 -13.61 -3.36 -23.08
C GLY A 62 -13.50 -1.90 -23.51
N PRO A 63 -14.54 -1.32 -24.12
CA PRO A 63 -14.54 0.09 -24.51
C PRO A 63 -14.43 1.02 -23.29
N LEU A 64 -13.74 2.15 -23.45
CA LEU A 64 -13.75 3.21 -22.44
C LEU A 64 -15.09 3.94 -22.48
N ASP A 65 -15.74 4.07 -21.33
CA ASP A 65 -17.01 4.80 -21.21
C ASP A 65 -16.78 6.32 -21.18
N GLN A 66 -16.61 6.90 -22.37
CA GLN A 66 -16.40 8.34 -22.53
C GLN A 66 -17.59 9.16 -22.01
N HIS A 67 -18.81 8.63 -22.13
CA HIS A 67 -20.01 9.32 -21.66
C HIS A 67 -20.01 9.44 -20.13
N ALA A 68 -19.67 8.36 -19.42
CA ALA A 68 -19.50 8.40 -17.97
C ALA A 68 -18.38 9.38 -17.57
N ALA A 69 -17.25 9.41 -18.28
CA ALA A 69 -16.18 10.35 -17.99
C ALA A 69 -16.59 11.82 -18.21
N VAL A 70 -17.35 12.12 -19.27
CA VAL A 70 -17.90 13.46 -19.52
C VAL A 70 -18.91 13.86 -18.44
N ALA A 71 -19.78 12.93 -18.01
CA ALA A 71 -20.78 13.19 -16.97
C ALA A 71 -20.18 13.54 -15.60
N LEU A 72 -18.89 13.27 -15.38
CA LEU A 72 -18.17 13.64 -14.16
C LEU A 72 -17.61 15.06 -14.19
N LEU A 73 -17.46 15.69 -15.35
CA LEU A 73 -16.78 16.99 -15.49
C LEU A 73 -17.52 18.09 -14.71
N ASP A 74 -18.74 18.43 -15.11
CA ASP A 74 -19.45 19.58 -14.54
C ASP A 74 -19.75 19.38 -13.04
N PRO A 75 -20.22 18.20 -12.57
CA PRO A 75 -20.47 18.00 -11.14
C PRO A 75 -19.22 18.19 -10.29
N ILE A 76 -18.06 17.72 -10.75
CA ILE A 76 -16.80 17.79 -9.98
C ILE A 76 -16.14 19.17 -10.10
N LEU A 77 -16.15 19.78 -11.29
CA LEU A 77 -15.44 21.04 -11.54
C LEU A 77 -16.22 22.26 -11.08
N PHE A 78 -17.56 22.21 -11.09
CA PHE A 78 -18.39 23.37 -10.77
C PHE A 78 -19.39 23.15 -9.63
N GLY A 79 -19.62 21.90 -9.21
CA GLY A 79 -20.51 21.62 -8.07
C GLY A 79 -20.02 22.25 -6.77
N THR A 80 -20.94 22.48 -5.84
CA THR A 80 -20.57 22.92 -4.48
C THR A 80 -19.79 21.81 -3.76
N PRO A 81 -18.99 22.12 -2.73
CA PRO A 81 -18.28 21.10 -1.96
C PRO A 81 -19.20 19.97 -1.47
N ASP A 82 -20.38 20.32 -0.95
CA ASP A 82 -21.35 19.36 -0.43
C ASP A 82 -21.95 18.45 -1.52
N ASP A 83 -22.22 19.00 -2.71
CA ASP A 83 -22.70 18.23 -3.86
C ASP A 83 -21.65 17.24 -4.34
N VAL A 84 -20.38 17.66 -4.37
CA VAL A 84 -19.26 16.82 -4.78
C VAL A 84 -19.01 15.72 -3.75
N GLU A 85 -19.02 16.03 -2.45
CA GLU A 85 -18.90 14.99 -1.41
C GLU A 85 -20.04 13.97 -1.50
N SER A 86 -21.27 14.45 -1.72
CA SER A 86 -22.44 13.60 -1.94
C SER A 86 -22.29 12.70 -3.18
N LEU A 87 -21.76 13.24 -4.28
CA LEU A 87 -21.45 12.45 -5.48
C LEU A 87 -20.45 11.32 -5.17
N PHE A 88 -19.37 11.63 -4.45
CA PHE A 88 -18.31 10.67 -4.11
C PHE A 88 -18.73 9.58 -3.12
N LEU A 89 -19.86 9.75 -2.43
CA LEU A 89 -20.50 8.67 -1.69
C LEU A 89 -21.18 7.64 -2.61
N GLY A 90 -21.64 8.07 -3.79
CA GLY A 90 -22.41 7.26 -4.73
C GLY A 90 -21.62 6.62 -5.88
N ILE A 91 -20.40 7.09 -6.15
CA ILE A 91 -19.58 6.60 -7.28
C ILE A 91 -18.32 5.87 -6.79
N PRO A 92 -17.75 4.95 -7.61
CA PRO A 92 -16.40 4.45 -7.36
C PRO A 92 -15.36 5.55 -7.64
N TRP A 93 -14.34 5.63 -6.81
CA TRP A 93 -13.19 6.54 -7.00
C TRP A 93 -11.92 5.95 -6.38
N ASP A 94 -10.76 6.33 -6.92
CA ASP A 94 -9.46 5.86 -6.44
C ASP A 94 -8.93 6.69 -5.27
N ARG A 95 -9.18 6.19 -4.06
CA ARG A 95 -8.68 6.80 -2.83
C ARG A 95 -7.16 6.81 -2.71
N ARG A 96 -6.47 5.83 -3.30
CA ARG A 96 -5.01 5.73 -3.19
C ARG A 96 -4.35 6.93 -3.85
N ARG A 97 -4.91 7.42 -4.96
CA ARG A 97 -4.42 8.63 -5.61
C ARG A 97 -4.45 9.84 -4.68
N LEU A 98 -5.53 10.06 -3.95
CA LEU A 98 -5.63 11.19 -3.02
C LEU A 98 -4.66 11.04 -1.84
N VAL A 99 -4.49 9.82 -1.32
CA VAL A 99 -3.49 9.53 -0.27
C VAL A 99 -2.07 9.81 -0.75
N ALA A 100 -1.74 9.45 -2.01
CA ALA A 100 -0.45 9.75 -2.61
C ALA A 100 -0.17 11.25 -2.65
N GLN A 101 -1.20 12.05 -2.88
CA GLN A 101 -1.10 13.51 -2.93
C GLN A 101 -1.15 14.17 -1.55
N GLY A 102 -1.06 13.41 -0.46
CA GLY A 102 -0.98 13.99 0.89
C GLY A 102 -2.33 14.30 1.53
N ALA A 103 -3.43 13.71 1.05
CA ALA A 103 -4.72 13.79 1.72
C ALA A 103 -4.63 13.29 3.17
N ASP A 104 -5.35 13.94 4.08
CA ASP A 104 -5.55 13.45 5.44
C ASP A 104 -6.41 12.18 5.41
N ILE A 105 -5.82 11.06 5.84
CA ILE A 105 -6.46 9.74 5.76
C ILE A 105 -7.69 9.67 6.67
N ALA A 106 -7.66 10.27 7.86
CA ALA A 106 -8.74 10.18 8.81
C ALA A 106 -9.98 10.96 8.35
N LEU A 107 -9.78 12.15 7.77
CA LEU A 107 -10.85 12.93 7.14
C LEU A 107 -11.40 12.21 5.90
N LEU A 108 -10.52 11.66 5.08
CA LEU A 108 -10.90 10.94 3.86
C LEU A 108 -11.72 9.68 4.14
N GLU A 109 -11.45 8.99 5.25
CA GLU A 109 -12.23 7.83 5.69
C GLU A 109 -13.61 8.21 6.25
N ARG A 110 -13.80 9.45 6.73
CA ARG A 110 -15.09 9.98 7.17
C ARG A 110 -15.95 10.57 6.05
N GLY A 111 -15.39 10.71 4.85
CA GLY A 111 -16.07 11.31 3.69
C GLY A 111 -15.92 12.83 3.59
N GLU A 112 -15.10 13.45 4.45
CA GLU A 112 -14.80 14.89 4.42
C GLU A 112 -13.69 15.18 3.40
N ILE A 113 -14.00 15.02 2.12
CA ILE A 113 -13.02 14.96 1.03
C ILE A 113 -12.32 16.31 0.82
N PHE A 114 -13.06 17.43 0.82
CA PHE A 114 -12.43 18.75 0.65
C PHE A 114 -11.54 19.09 1.85
N ALA A 115 -11.98 18.76 3.06
CA ALA A 115 -11.18 18.95 4.26
C ALA A 115 -9.90 18.11 4.21
N ALA A 116 -9.99 16.86 3.72
CA ALA A 116 -8.85 15.97 3.57
C ALA A 116 -7.82 16.48 2.58
N LEU A 117 -8.24 17.19 1.53
CA LEU A 117 -7.36 17.69 0.46
C LEU A 117 -6.73 19.06 0.74
N ARG A 118 -6.99 19.69 1.89
CA ARG A 118 -6.33 20.96 2.26
C ARG A 118 -4.81 20.88 2.32
N SER A 119 -4.26 19.71 2.64
CA SER A 119 -2.81 19.44 2.66
C SER A 119 -2.30 18.81 1.38
N ALA A 120 -3.14 18.74 0.32
CA ALA A 120 -2.77 18.04 -0.89
C ALA A 120 -1.69 18.80 -1.68
N THR A 121 -0.76 18.05 -2.27
CA THR A 121 0.34 18.57 -3.08
C THR A 121 0.26 18.04 -4.51
N VAL A 122 0.92 18.74 -5.43
CA VAL A 122 1.07 18.29 -6.82
C VAL A 122 1.92 17.02 -6.89
N GLU A 123 2.94 16.95 -6.04
CA GLU A 123 3.90 15.84 -5.94
C GLU A 123 3.30 14.65 -5.21
N SER A 124 3.38 13.49 -5.84
CA SER A 124 2.84 12.23 -5.30
C SER A 124 3.88 11.47 -4.48
N ASP A 125 3.52 11.15 -3.24
CA ASP A 125 4.23 10.23 -2.38
C ASP A 125 3.52 8.86 -2.35
N TRP A 126 3.94 7.96 -3.24
CA TRP A 126 3.41 6.59 -3.29
C TRP A 126 3.84 5.72 -2.09
N HIS A 127 4.83 6.13 -1.30
CA HIS A 127 5.19 5.41 -0.08
C HIS A 127 4.11 5.59 1.00
N ARG A 128 3.43 6.74 1.06
CA ARG A 128 2.22 6.93 1.90
C ARG A 128 1.12 5.95 1.53
N VAL A 129 0.91 5.70 0.23
CA VAL A 129 -0.09 4.74 -0.23
C VAL A 129 0.23 3.32 0.24
N GLN A 130 1.50 2.91 0.15
CA GLN A 130 1.92 1.59 0.62
C GLN A 130 1.65 1.42 2.13
N THR A 131 1.96 2.46 2.91
CA THR A 131 1.69 2.50 4.35
C THR A 131 0.20 2.37 4.63
N TYR A 132 -0.61 3.21 3.95
CA TYR A 132 -2.07 3.18 4.05
C TYR A 132 -2.67 1.83 3.67
N ASP A 133 -2.21 1.20 2.58
CA ASP A 133 -2.69 -0.12 2.16
C ASP A 133 -2.34 -1.21 3.15
N ALA A 134 -1.13 -1.17 3.71
CA ALA A 134 -0.70 -2.13 4.72
C ALA A 134 -1.56 -2.03 5.98
N ASP A 135 -1.81 -0.81 6.45
CA ASP A 135 -2.59 -0.54 7.67
C ASP A 135 -4.07 -0.84 7.47
N ARG A 136 -4.64 -0.45 6.32
CA ARG A 136 -6.00 -0.82 5.95
C ARG A 136 -6.15 -2.33 5.79
N GLY A 137 -5.15 -3.00 5.22
CA GLY A 137 -5.11 -4.45 5.11
C GLY A 137 -5.14 -5.14 6.47
N ARG A 138 -4.42 -4.61 7.47
CA ARG A 138 -4.44 -5.08 8.86
C ARG A 138 -5.77 -4.81 9.54
N ALA A 139 -6.28 -3.59 9.43
CA ALA A 139 -7.56 -3.19 10.02
C ALA A 139 -8.73 -4.07 9.52
N ARG A 140 -8.75 -4.42 8.23
CA ARG A 140 -9.72 -5.36 7.66
C ARG A 140 -9.65 -6.78 8.25
N ARG A 141 -8.47 -7.18 8.74
CA ARG A 141 -8.27 -8.45 9.48
C ARG A 141 -8.53 -8.31 10.99
N GLY A 142 -8.94 -7.13 11.46
CA GLY A 142 -9.11 -6.85 12.89
C GLY A 142 -7.80 -6.67 13.66
N VAL A 143 -6.66 -6.51 12.95
CA VAL A 143 -5.34 -6.35 13.58
C VAL A 143 -5.09 -4.88 13.88
N ARG A 144 -4.81 -4.58 15.15
CA ARG A 144 -4.31 -3.27 15.61
C ARG A 144 -2.90 -3.46 16.14
N LEU A 145 -1.95 -2.72 15.57
CA LEU A 145 -0.56 -2.78 16.01
C LEU A 145 -0.39 -1.90 17.24
N THR A 146 0.25 -2.45 18.27
CA THR A 146 0.89 -1.64 19.31
C THR A 146 2.14 -0.95 18.74
N PRO A 147 2.72 0.04 19.43
CA PRO A 147 3.99 0.64 19.01
C PRO A 147 5.10 -0.40 18.83
N LEU A 148 5.17 -1.41 19.72
CA LEU A 148 6.16 -2.48 19.64
C LEU A 148 5.93 -3.40 18.43
N ASP A 149 4.67 -3.74 18.11
CA ASP A 149 4.37 -4.54 16.92
C ASP A 149 4.80 -3.83 15.64
N ALA A 150 4.50 -2.53 15.53
CA ALA A 150 4.90 -1.69 14.41
C ALA A 150 6.43 -1.58 14.32
N ALA A 151 7.11 -1.40 15.46
CA ALA A 151 8.56 -1.35 15.54
C ALA A 151 9.21 -2.66 15.08
N LEU A 152 8.69 -3.82 15.48
CA LEU A 152 9.18 -5.13 15.02
C LEU A 152 8.98 -5.32 13.52
N LEU A 153 7.83 -4.91 12.98
CA LEU A 153 7.57 -4.96 11.54
C LEU A 153 8.48 -4.02 10.75
N ARG A 154 8.84 -2.84 11.29
CA ARG A 154 9.81 -1.92 10.67
C ARG A 154 11.23 -2.48 10.73
N TYR A 155 11.65 -2.95 11.90
CA TYR A 155 12.96 -3.57 12.11
C TYR A 155 13.21 -4.73 11.15
N THR A 156 12.19 -5.54 10.85
CA THR A 156 12.34 -6.69 9.95
C THR A 156 12.23 -6.33 8.46
N GLY A 157 11.98 -5.07 8.12
CA GLY A 157 11.70 -4.63 6.74
C GLY A 157 10.33 -5.12 6.22
N ARG A 158 9.38 -5.43 7.11
CA ARG A 158 8.11 -6.11 6.80
C ARG A 158 6.85 -5.28 7.03
N TYR A 159 6.99 -4.02 7.44
CA TYR A 159 5.85 -3.13 7.71
C TYR A 159 4.93 -2.93 6.50
N LEU A 160 5.45 -2.87 5.28
CA LEU A 160 4.60 -2.59 4.11
C LEU A 160 3.97 -3.85 3.47
N HIS A 161 4.55 -5.05 3.64
CA HIS A 161 4.21 -6.31 2.91
C HIS A 161 4.27 -6.13 1.35
N CYS A 162 4.68 -7.03 0.45
CA CYS A 162 5.08 -8.43 0.38
C CYS A 162 6.25 -8.54 -0.61
N GLY A 163 7.26 -9.38 -0.35
CA GLY A 163 8.15 -9.89 -1.42
C GLY A 163 9.64 -9.92 -1.10
N ARG A 164 10.13 -9.10 -0.16
CA ARG A 164 11.55 -9.13 0.25
C ARG A 164 11.80 -10.12 1.39
N LEU A 165 13.00 -10.70 1.37
CA LEU A 165 13.56 -11.42 2.51
C LEU A 165 13.62 -10.47 3.71
N PRO A 166 13.27 -10.93 4.93
CA PRO A 166 13.38 -10.09 6.12
C PRO A 166 14.84 -9.69 6.34
N THR A 167 15.04 -8.44 6.76
CA THR A 167 16.32 -7.78 7.02
C THR A 167 16.36 -7.27 8.46
N ARG A 168 17.52 -6.83 8.95
CA ARG A 168 17.62 -6.08 10.21
C ARG A 168 17.80 -4.60 9.86
N GLU A 169 16.83 -3.78 10.22
CA GLU A 169 16.76 -2.35 9.90
C GLU A 169 16.60 -1.53 11.19
N PRO A 170 17.66 -1.41 12.02
CA PRO A 170 17.59 -0.67 13.28
C PRO A 170 17.25 0.81 13.05
N ASP A 171 17.75 1.40 11.96
CA ASP A 171 17.51 2.81 11.61
C ASP A 171 16.05 3.10 11.19
N ALA A 172 15.26 2.05 10.90
CA ALA A 172 13.84 2.18 10.57
C ALA A 172 12.92 2.20 11.81
N VAL A 173 13.50 2.05 13.00
CA VAL A 173 12.78 1.98 14.28
C VAL A 173 13.01 3.26 15.07
N ASP A 174 11.98 3.69 15.79
CA ASP A 174 12.12 4.74 16.81
C ASP A 174 13.23 4.36 17.82
N PRO A 175 14.25 5.20 18.04
CA PRO A 175 15.32 4.94 18.99
C PRO A 175 14.84 4.53 20.39
N ASP A 176 13.68 5.04 20.83
CA ASP A 176 13.13 4.74 22.16
C ASP A 176 12.56 3.32 22.25
N LEU A 177 12.09 2.76 21.12
CA LEU A 177 11.56 1.40 21.02
C LEU A 177 12.63 0.36 20.64
N LEU A 178 13.77 0.81 20.09
CA LEU A 178 14.83 -0.08 19.62
C LEU A 178 15.37 -1.03 20.71
N PRO A 179 15.62 -0.60 21.96
CA PRO A 179 16.06 -1.52 23.01
C PRO A 179 15.06 -2.66 23.27
N GLU A 180 13.77 -2.39 23.17
CA GLU A 180 12.72 -3.39 23.37
C GLU A 180 12.61 -4.35 22.18
N VAL A 181 12.67 -3.83 20.96
CA VAL A 181 12.81 -4.64 19.74
C VAL A 181 13.99 -5.59 19.86
N MET A 182 15.16 -5.10 20.26
CA MET A 182 16.36 -5.92 20.40
C MET A 182 16.20 -7.00 21.47
N ARG A 183 15.45 -6.75 22.56
CA ARG A 183 15.11 -7.81 23.55
C ARG A 183 14.26 -8.92 22.93
N VAL A 184 13.23 -8.57 22.14
CA VAL A 184 12.40 -9.57 21.43
C VAL A 184 13.26 -10.41 20.48
N ILE A 185 14.13 -9.76 19.71
CA ILE A 185 15.04 -10.45 18.77
C ILE A 185 16.01 -11.37 19.52
N ALA A 186 16.61 -10.92 20.62
CA ALA A 186 17.53 -11.74 21.41
C ALA A 186 16.85 -13.01 21.97
N ILE A 187 15.59 -12.91 22.41
CA ILE A 187 14.81 -14.08 22.86
C ILE A 187 14.57 -15.06 21.71
N ALA A 188 14.21 -14.56 20.53
CA ALA A 188 14.02 -15.36 19.33
C ALA A 188 15.32 -16.07 18.91
N GLU A 189 16.44 -15.34 18.91
CA GLU A 189 17.77 -15.88 18.63
C GLU A 189 18.14 -17.00 19.61
N GLN A 190 17.96 -16.76 20.91
CA GLN A 190 18.24 -17.75 21.94
C GLN A 190 17.35 -18.99 21.79
N ALA A 191 16.08 -18.81 21.44
CA ALA A 191 15.14 -19.92 21.26
C ALA A 191 15.51 -20.85 20.09
N CYS A 192 16.15 -20.32 19.04
CA CYS A 192 16.59 -21.08 17.87
C CYS A 192 18.10 -21.39 17.86
N ALA A 193 18.83 -21.04 18.93
CA ALA A 193 20.27 -21.24 19.02
C ALA A 193 20.65 -22.71 18.78
N GLY A 194 21.63 -22.94 17.90
CA GLY A 194 22.10 -24.28 17.55
C GLY A 194 21.18 -25.07 16.60
N MET A 195 20.00 -24.57 16.25
CA MET A 195 19.14 -25.22 15.25
C MET A 195 19.70 -24.99 13.84
N ARG A 196 19.66 -26.04 13.01
CA ARG A 196 20.14 -26.01 11.63
C ARG A 196 19.05 -26.47 10.67
N LEU A 197 18.95 -25.79 9.53
CA LEU A 197 18.16 -26.25 8.40
C LEU A 197 18.99 -27.24 7.59
N SER A 198 18.33 -28.25 7.02
CA SER A 198 19.02 -29.20 6.15
C SER A 198 19.39 -28.52 4.84
N SER A 199 20.69 -28.48 4.52
CA SER A 199 21.20 -28.08 3.22
C SER A 199 21.07 -29.27 2.24
N ASP A 200 19.85 -29.68 1.90
CA ASP A 200 19.70 -30.68 0.83
C ASP A 200 19.88 -30.00 -0.54
N ARG A 201 21.13 -29.96 -1.01
CA ARG A 201 21.55 -29.31 -2.27
C ARG A 201 20.88 -29.91 -3.51
N ARG A 202 20.25 -31.10 -3.41
CA ARG A 202 19.58 -31.77 -4.53
C ARG A 202 18.15 -31.25 -4.78
N ARG A 203 17.55 -30.56 -3.81
CA ARG A 203 16.20 -30.00 -3.94
C ARG A 203 16.30 -28.48 -4.07
N GLY A 204 15.76 -27.90 -5.14
CA GLY A 204 15.89 -26.47 -5.46
C GLY A 204 15.32 -25.51 -4.40
N ARG A 205 15.41 -24.20 -4.65
CA ARG A 205 15.06 -23.11 -3.69
C ARG A 205 13.71 -23.26 -2.96
N SER A 206 12.71 -23.92 -3.55
CA SER A 206 11.38 -24.11 -2.95
C SER A 206 11.35 -25.17 -1.83
N ALA A 207 12.29 -26.11 -1.78
CA ALA A 207 12.24 -27.23 -0.84
C ALA A 207 12.70 -26.89 0.59
N VAL A 208 13.31 -25.73 0.81
CA VAL A 208 13.76 -25.27 2.15
C VAL A 208 12.57 -24.82 3.02
N LYS A 209 11.46 -24.38 2.41
CA LYS A 209 10.22 -24.02 3.13
C LYS A 209 9.40 -25.25 3.55
N GLU A 210 9.59 -26.38 2.88
CA GLU A 210 8.99 -27.66 3.24
C GLU A 210 9.86 -28.46 4.24
N ASP A 211 11.02 -27.92 4.60
CA ASP A 211 11.91 -28.53 5.59
C ASP A 211 11.23 -28.52 6.97
N ARG A 212 11.17 -29.69 7.61
CA ARG A 212 10.76 -29.82 9.01
C ARG A 212 11.64 -28.97 9.94
N GLY A 213 12.86 -28.62 9.51
CA GLY A 213 13.72 -27.65 10.20
C GLY A 213 13.10 -26.25 10.27
N TRP A 214 12.46 -25.78 9.19
CA TRP A 214 11.86 -24.45 9.13
C TRP A 214 10.72 -24.33 10.14
N LYS A 215 9.77 -25.27 10.10
CA LYS A 215 8.64 -25.31 11.04
C LYS A 215 9.10 -25.43 12.49
N ARG A 216 10.17 -26.20 12.75
CA ARG A 216 10.73 -26.33 14.11
C ARG A 216 11.30 -25.02 14.65
N ILE A 217 12.01 -24.25 13.83
CA ILE A 217 12.50 -22.92 14.24
C ILE A 217 11.31 -21.99 14.47
N GLU A 218 10.36 -21.95 13.54
CA GLU A 218 9.16 -21.10 13.63
C GLU A 218 8.35 -21.38 14.91
N GLU A 219 8.05 -22.64 15.21
CA GLU A 219 7.33 -23.06 16.43
C GLU A 219 8.09 -22.73 17.72
N LYS A 220 9.42 -22.84 17.71
CA LYS A 220 10.26 -22.55 18.89
C LYS A 220 10.34 -21.06 19.16
N VAL A 221 10.53 -20.26 18.11
CA VAL A 221 10.56 -18.80 18.20
C VAL A 221 9.19 -18.28 18.60
N ASP A 222 8.12 -18.70 17.94
CA ASP A 222 6.75 -18.29 18.26
C ASP A 222 6.43 -18.53 19.73
N ARG A 223 6.70 -19.75 20.24
CA ARG A 223 6.47 -20.10 21.64
C ARG A 223 7.29 -19.26 22.62
N ALA A 224 8.57 -19.03 22.33
CA ALA A 224 9.45 -18.28 23.22
C ALA A 224 9.06 -16.79 23.27
N VAL A 225 8.79 -16.20 22.11
CA VAL A 225 8.38 -14.80 21.98
C VAL A 225 7.03 -14.59 22.65
N ARG A 226 6.02 -15.42 22.38
CA ARG A 226 4.69 -15.30 23.02
C ARG A 226 4.71 -15.52 24.52
N ARG A 227 5.64 -16.33 25.03
CA ARG A 227 5.80 -16.51 26.48
C ARG A 227 6.34 -15.24 27.15
N ALA A 228 7.23 -14.51 26.48
CA ALA A 228 7.83 -13.29 27.02
C ALA A 228 6.97 -12.04 26.76
N TYR A 229 6.28 -12.01 25.62
CA TYR A 229 5.44 -10.91 25.16
C TYR A 229 4.09 -11.46 24.68
N PRO A 230 3.16 -11.76 25.60
CA PRO A 230 1.87 -12.37 25.26
C PRO A 230 0.97 -11.46 24.44
N ASP A 231 1.18 -10.14 24.53
CA ASP A 231 0.34 -9.13 23.87
C ASP A 231 0.77 -8.80 22.43
N LEU A 232 1.90 -9.37 21.95
CA LEU A 232 2.32 -9.16 20.56
C LEU A 232 1.33 -9.80 19.57
N VAL A 233 1.00 -9.04 18.52
CA VAL A 233 0.10 -9.55 17.48
C VAL A 233 0.79 -10.59 16.60
N ASP A 234 -0.01 -11.45 15.96
CA ASP A 234 0.49 -12.52 15.10
C ASP A 234 1.40 -12.03 13.97
N ASP A 235 1.16 -10.83 13.44
CA ASP A 235 1.99 -10.25 12.37
C ASP A 235 3.40 -9.93 12.89
N ALA A 236 3.53 -9.46 14.13
CA ALA A 236 4.81 -9.17 14.78
C ALA A 236 5.59 -10.45 15.09
N VAL A 237 4.93 -11.45 15.70
CA VAL A 237 5.57 -12.74 16.02
C VAL A 237 6.02 -13.45 14.74
N ARG A 238 5.15 -13.51 13.73
CA ARG A 238 5.43 -14.17 12.45
C ARG A 238 6.59 -13.51 11.71
N THR A 239 6.72 -12.18 11.79
CA THR A 239 7.85 -11.51 11.14
C THR A 239 9.18 -11.82 11.81
N VAL A 240 9.21 -11.96 13.13
CA VAL A 240 10.42 -12.33 13.89
C VAL A 240 10.80 -13.77 13.59
N SER A 241 9.83 -14.69 13.63
CA SER A 241 10.05 -16.09 13.23
C SER A 241 10.59 -16.19 11.81
N PHE A 242 10.04 -15.41 10.87
CA PHE A 242 10.51 -15.42 9.49
C PHE A 242 11.95 -14.89 9.34
N LEU A 243 12.33 -13.86 10.11
CA LEU A 243 13.71 -13.39 10.17
C LEU A 243 14.65 -14.52 10.62
N MET A 244 14.35 -15.18 11.74
CA MET A 244 15.18 -16.25 12.28
C MET A 244 15.35 -17.43 11.30
N CYS A 245 14.25 -17.84 10.66
CA CYS A 245 14.28 -18.90 9.65
C CYS A 245 15.10 -18.50 8.42
N SER A 246 15.00 -17.25 7.98
CA SER A 246 15.74 -16.74 6.82
C SER A 246 17.24 -16.67 7.10
N GLU A 247 17.64 -16.23 8.29
CA GLU A 247 19.04 -16.20 8.74
C GLU A 247 19.61 -17.60 8.95
N ALA A 248 18.82 -18.54 9.49
CA ALA A 248 19.21 -19.94 9.57
C ALA A 248 19.43 -20.56 8.16
N ALA A 249 18.56 -20.24 7.20
CA ALA A 249 18.73 -20.69 5.82
C ALA A 249 19.96 -20.07 5.13
N ALA A 250 20.26 -18.80 5.42
CA ALA A 250 21.47 -18.15 4.92
C ALA A 250 22.75 -18.79 5.49
N ARG A 251 22.78 -19.09 6.79
CA ARG A 251 23.90 -19.82 7.44
C ARG A 251 24.09 -21.23 6.86
N ALA A 252 23.01 -21.96 6.62
CA ALA A 252 23.07 -23.30 6.05
C ALA A 252 23.60 -23.33 4.59
N ARG A 253 23.50 -22.22 3.84
CA ARG A 253 24.06 -22.10 2.48
C ARG A 253 25.55 -21.76 2.46
N THR A 254 26.06 -21.16 3.53
CA THR A 254 27.43 -20.65 3.64
C THR A 254 28.37 -21.62 4.36
N THR A 255 27.82 -22.67 4.97
CA THR A 255 28.56 -23.79 5.59
C THR A 255 28.61 -24.98 4.62
#